data_AF-A0A9P4UVA4-F1
#
_entry.id   AF-A0A9P4UVA4-F1
#
_cell.length_a   1.000
_cell.length_b   1.000
_cell.length_c   1.000
_cell.angle_alpha   90.00
_cell.angle_beta   90.00
_cell.angle_gamma   90.00
#
_symmetry.space_group_name_H-M   'P 1'
#
loop_
_entity.id
_entity.type
_entity.pdbx_description
1 polymer ?
#
loop_
_entity_poly.entity_id
_entity_poly.type
_entity_poly.pdbx_seq_one_letter_code
_entity_poly.pdbx_strand_id
1 'polypeptide(L)'
;MRFLLCSLVVLTASAAVIRVPLERRVEDCQIDTSNSMEDDPDRLNTDGTAGIGAEFESPEFALQSTVDCSDDDTNAAKRKVIADRTGTNWELTADSIGKKGKLQAEYIIDGVKVKVGSTDDATNGAKVAADLAQNLVDWKPWASDDTRNVDIADNNCNPWKITTRANRDPNEVTFQPQITAPMPLEALYSLMKEQAADPDEKNVLDGTNYRFLDGLKLVTQQHFQSNPSGIDKTKVTDDVLAFCTLVLSYGKGALGNLQPGQSPKLFTTFMPRTNFNKIFAQVSSKLPAKGDDLWALFNNLACYKGDGNEVDTDLCTGDPASPTPIDNKFGDLTFAQGDTKCNIHDWIHGLDQDSQEDDDLTKFDVAIDGSIGNLHATQEKMFNSERSVPLFEFRDLDTIQTKGMEDFMSKVDKAIQDLHNSFANPPGKKVRRQDSVCAPPPDSPSGPTKQLAVVAAFIPSAPTMDWLFLTADYQKGVDCREDFLRPVDTVPWDTSGTTAEDGSTFPTGTRDLDLEIDGQKCQYKNDGDDPGALWCGERVIACMDDPADKDPNDSSADKGNYQCGDYTRQPVFVCPY
;
A
#
# COMPACT_ATOMS: atom_id res chain seq x y z
N MET A 1 55.94 -51.06 51.59
CA MET A 1 56.95 -51.45 50.57
C MET A 1 56.82 -50.45 49.43
N ARG A 2 57.65 -49.41 49.36
CA ARG A 2 58.98 -49.32 48.69
C ARG A 2 58.93 -49.38 47.14
N PHE A 3 59.52 -48.33 46.54
CA PHE A 3 59.95 -48.04 45.15
C PHE A 3 58.92 -47.36 44.21
N LEU A 4 59.10 -46.10 43.78
CA LEU A 4 60.04 -45.50 42.78
C LEU A 4 59.81 -46.03 41.35
N LEU A 5 59.95 -45.32 40.21
CA LEU A 5 60.10 -43.91 39.77
C LEU A 5 60.27 -43.98 38.23
N CYS A 6 60.07 -42.87 37.50
CA CYS A 6 60.44 -42.55 36.09
C CYS A 6 59.25 -42.48 35.11
N SER A 7 58.81 -41.28 34.67
CA SER A 7 59.38 -40.36 33.65
C SER A 7 58.52 -40.43 32.37
N LEU A 8 57.67 -39.42 32.13
CA LEU A 8 57.89 -38.24 31.25
C LEU A 8 57.79 -38.54 29.74
N VAL A 9 56.62 -38.24 29.16
CA VAL A 9 56.49 -37.66 27.82
C VAL A 9 55.42 -36.58 27.88
N VAL A 10 55.84 -35.35 27.57
CA VAL A 10 55.00 -34.18 27.31
C VAL A 10 54.61 -34.21 25.84
N LEU A 11 53.32 -34.03 25.51
CA LEU A 11 52.88 -33.22 24.37
C LEU A 11 51.38 -32.91 24.48
N THR A 12 51.11 -31.63 24.34
CA THR A 12 49.85 -30.88 24.44
C THR A 12 48.93 -31.10 23.24
N ALA A 13 47.61 -31.17 23.47
CA ALA A 13 46.61 -30.25 22.87
C ALA A 13 45.16 -30.79 23.01
N SER A 14 44.29 -29.93 23.56
CA SER A 14 42.86 -29.74 23.25
C SER A 14 41.90 -30.93 23.30
N ALA A 15 41.26 -31.12 24.46
CA ALA A 15 39.97 -31.81 24.56
C ALA A 15 38.83 -30.81 24.30
N ALA A 16 38.24 -30.87 23.11
CA ALA A 16 36.92 -30.31 22.85
C ALA A 16 35.87 -31.26 23.45
N VAL A 17 35.08 -30.76 24.38
CA VAL A 17 33.92 -31.45 24.94
C VAL A 17 32.83 -31.45 23.88
N ILE A 18 32.61 -32.60 23.25
CA ILE A 18 31.43 -32.85 22.41
C ILE A 18 30.24 -32.97 23.36
N ARG A 19 29.45 -31.89 23.49
CA ARG A 19 28.09 -31.94 24.00
C ARG A 19 27.20 -32.44 22.88
N VAL A 20 26.61 -33.62 23.07
CA VAL A 20 25.54 -34.14 22.21
C VAL A 20 24.27 -33.33 22.52
N PRO A 21 23.66 -32.63 21.54
CA PRO A 21 22.36 -32.01 21.74
C PRO A 21 21.28 -33.10 21.74
N LEU A 22 20.36 -33.03 22.72
CA LEU A 22 19.10 -33.76 22.67
C LEU A 22 18.30 -33.28 21.44
N GLU A 23 18.08 -34.18 20.48
CA GLU A 23 17.09 -33.99 19.42
C GLU A 23 15.69 -33.95 20.05
N ARG A 24 15.06 -32.78 19.95
CA ARG A 24 13.65 -32.58 20.22
C ARG A 24 12.89 -33.10 18.99
N ARG A 25 12.28 -34.28 19.10
CA ARG A 25 11.18 -34.68 18.20
C ARG A 25 10.02 -33.73 18.45
N VAL A 26 9.95 -32.68 17.64
CA VAL A 26 8.67 -32.04 17.34
C VAL A 26 8.13 -32.84 16.16
N GLU A 27 7.03 -33.55 16.39
CA GLU A 27 6.24 -34.09 15.29
C GLU A 27 5.64 -32.89 14.57
N ASP A 28 6.25 -32.53 13.43
CA ASP A 28 5.73 -31.52 12.52
C ASP A 28 4.39 -31.99 11.96
N CYS A 29 3.32 -31.44 12.52
CA CYS A 29 2.08 -31.22 11.79
C CYS A 29 2.13 -29.81 11.19
N GLN A 30 3.14 -29.52 10.35
CA GLN A 30 2.98 -28.46 9.37
C GLN A 30 2.23 -29.09 8.19
N ILE A 31 0.92 -28.86 8.15
CA ILE A 31 0.19 -28.97 6.90
C ILE A 31 0.70 -27.80 6.07
N ASP A 32 1.61 -28.10 5.15
CA ASP A 32 2.13 -27.16 4.17
C ASP A 32 1.00 -26.82 3.20
N THR A 33 0.22 -25.78 3.53
CA THR A 33 -0.87 -25.25 2.70
C THR A 33 -0.41 -24.14 1.76
N SER A 34 0.88 -23.78 1.70
CA SER A 34 1.37 -22.74 0.78
C SER A 34 1.44 -23.32 -0.64
N ASN A 35 0.50 -22.91 -1.50
CA ASN A 35 0.61 -23.13 -2.95
C ASN A 35 -0.30 -22.18 -3.75
N SER A 36 -0.53 -20.95 -3.27
CA SER A 36 -0.96 -19.84 -4.14
C SER A 36 -0.01 -18.66 -4.03
N MET A 37 -0.02 -17.82 -5.06
CA MET A 37 0.81 -16.61 -5.15
C MET A 37 0.46 -15.55 -4.10
N GLU A 38 -0.73 -15.60 -3.51
CA GLU A 38 -1.32 -14.55 -2.67
C GLU A 38 -0.86 -14.59 -1.21
N ASP A 39 -0.70 -15.79 -0.65
CA ASP A 39 -0.63 -16.03 0.80
C ASP A 39 0.48 -16.99 1.19
N ASP A 40 1.49 -17.10 0.34
CA ASP A 40 2.72 -17.75 0.73
C ASP A 40 3.58 -16.74 1.52
N PRO A 41 3.60 -16.82 2.86
CA PRO A 41 4.44 -15.93 3.68
C PRO A 41 5.93 -16.12 3.38
N ASP A 42 6.33 -17.20 2.68
CA ASP A 42 7.71 -17.41 2.21
C ASP A 42 7.97 -16.75 0.84
N ARG A 43 6.93 -16.32 0.11
CA ARG A 43 7.04 -15.49 -1.11
C ARG A 43 7.09 -14.01 -0.80
N LEU A 44 7.87 -13.62 0.20
CA LEU A 44 8.09 -12.20 0.47
C LEU A 44 8.73 -11.52 -0.73
N ASN A 45 8.30 -10.29 -1.01
CA ASN A 45 8.95 -9.43 -1.96
C ASN A 45 10.32 -8.99 -1.44
N THR A 46 11.35 -9.78 -1.73
CA THR A 46 12.69 -9.64 -1.14
C THR A 46 13.44 -8.39 -1.59
N ASP A 47 13.09 -7.81 -2.74
CA ASP A 47 13.71 -6.55 -3.20
C ASP A 47 13.07 -5.32 -2.53
N GLY A 48 11.94 -5.51 -1.85
CA GLY A 48 11.20 -4.49 -1.14
C GLY A 48 10.61 -3.40 -2.04
N THR A 49 10.58 -3.57 -3.36
CA THR A 49 9.96 -2.61 -4.29
C THR A 49 8.44 -2.66 -4.20
N ALA A 50 7.76 -1.59 -4.63
CA ALA A 50 6.30 -1.53 -4.58
C ALA A 50 5.66 -2.56 -5.56
N GLY A 51 4.97 -3.55 -5.00
CA GLY A 51 4.19 -4.55 -5.73
C GLY A 51 2.74 -4.14 -5.96
N ILE A 52 2.07 -4.79 -6.91
CA ILE A 52 0.61 -4.72 -7.09
C ILE A 52 0.06 -6.14 -7.28
N GLY A 53 -0.55 -6.68 -6.23
CA GLY A 53 -1.34 -7.91 -6.30
C GLY A 53 -2.79 -7.59 -6.65
N ALA A 54 -3.48 -8.53 -7.30
CA ALA A 54 -4.90 -8.40 -7.57
C ALA A 54 -5.60 -9.76 -7.53
N GLU A 55 -6.81 -9.79 -7.00
CA GLU A 55 -7.75 -10.89 -7.13
C GLU A 55 -8.96 -10.42 -7.91
N PHE A 56 -9.38 -11.20 -8.90
CA PHE A 56 -10.61 -11.00 -9.63
C PHE A 56 -11.54 -12.18 -9.34
N GLU A 57 -12.37 -12.03 -8.31
CA GLU A 57 -13.39 -13.01 -7.95
C GLU A 57 -14.63 -12.82 -8.83
N SER A 58 -15.21 -13.90 -9.36
CA SER A 58 -16.48 -13.79 -10.11
C SER A 58 -17.59 -14.62 -9.45
N PRO A 59 -18.68 -13.97 -8.97
CA PRO A 59 -19.84 -14.72 -8.50
C PRO A 59 -20.56 -15.43 -9.65
N GLU A 60 -20.31 -15.04 -10.91
CA GLU A 60 -20.83 -15.72 -12.09
C GLU A 60 -20.04 -16.99 -12.42
N PHE A 61 -18.83 -17.16 -11.88
CA PHE A 61 -17.93 -18.26 -12.15
C PHE A 61 -17.90 -19.28 -11.00
N ALA A 62 -19.05 -19.86 -10.69
CA ALA A 62 -19.20 -20.84 -9.62
C ALA A 62 -18.92 -22.29 -10.06
N LEU A 63 -18.25 -23.03 -9.18
CA LEU A 63 -17.88 -24.43 -9.33
C LEU A 63 -18.71 -25.29 -8.38
N GLN A 64 -19.13 -26.47 -8.86
CA GLN A 64 -19.86 -27.45 -8.07
C GLN A 64 -19.24 -28.82 -8.23
N SER A 65 -18.86 -29.47 -7.13
CA SER A 65 -18.31 -30.83 -7.17
C SER A 65 -19.30 -31.79 -7.82
N THR A 66 -18.82 -32.66 -8.71
CA THR A 66 -19.64 -33.71 -9.33
C THR A 66 -19.76 -34.96 -8.46
N VAL A 67 -18.95 -35.05 -7.40
CA VAL A 67 -18.97 -36.10 -6.37
C VAL A 67 -19.40 -35.52 -5.01
N ASP A 68 -19.74 -36.38 -4.05
CA ASP A 68 -19.97 -35.93 -2.67
C ASP A 68 -18.61 -35.53 -2.05
N CYS A 69 -18.40 -34.22 -1.90
CA CYS A 69 -17.15 -33.63 -1.44
C CYS A 69 -17.30 -33.14 0.00
N SER A 70 -16.44 -33.54 0.93
CA SER A 70 -16.50 -33.08 2.33
C SER A 70 -16.21 -31.57 2.46
N ASP A 71 -16.49 -30.97 3.62
CA ASP A 71 -16.09 -29.56 3.87
C ASP A 71 -14.56 -29.42 3.84
N ASP A 72 -13.84 -30.37 4.44
CA ASP A 72 -12.37 -30.40 4.44
C ASP A 72 -11.80 -30.53 3.02
N ASP A 73 -12.34 -31.44 2.20
CA ASP A 73 -11.88 -31.60 0.81
C ASP A 73 -12.29 -30.40 -0.08
N THR A 74 -13.41 -29.73 0.24
CA THR A 74 -13.82 -28.49 -0.44
C THR A 74 -12.82 -27.38 -0.10
N ASN A 75 -12.50 -27.20 1.18
CA ASN A 75 -11.55 -26.19 1.63
C ASN A 75 -10.12 -26.50 1.17
N ALA A 76 -9.74 -27.77 1.02
CA ALA A 76 -8.46 -28.17 0.44
C ALA A 76 -8.29 -27.78 -1.04
N ALA A 77 -9.40 -27.48 -1.74
CA ALA A 77 -9.36 -26.93 -3.09
C ALA A 77 -9.05 -25.43 -3.12
N LYS A 78 -9.23 -24.71 -2.00
CA LYS A 78 -8.94 -23.27 -1.91
C LYS A 78 -7.50 -23.04 -2.38
N ARG A 79 -7.29 -21.97 -3.17
CA ARG A 79 -5.98 -21.53 -3.70
C ARG A 79 -5.33 -22.51 -4.69
N LYS A 80 -5.97 -23.61 -5.07
CA LYS A 80 -5.42 -24.56 -6.04
C LYS A 80 -5.78 -24.17 -7.46
N VAL A 81 -4.84 -24.37 -8.38
CA VAL A 81 -4.99 -24.04 -9.80
C VAL A 81 -6.12 -24.86 -10.44
N ILE A 82 -7.00 -24.17 -11.16
CA ILE A 82 -8.11 -24.76 -11.92
C ILE A 82 -7.63 -25.05 -13.34
N ALA A 83 -7.82 -26.29 -13.81
CA ALA A 83 -7.58 -26.73 -15.19
C ALA A 83 -6.20 -26.31 -15.75
N ASP A 84 -5.16 -26.38 -14.91
CA ASP A 84 -3.78 -25.99 -15.22
C ASP A 84 -3.66 -24.57 -15.82
N ARG A 85 -4.58 -23.66 -15.48
CA ARG A 85 -4.65 -22.33 -16.07
C ARG A 85 -3.75 -21.36 -15.31
N THR A 86 -2.54 -21.21 -15.84
CA THR A 86 -1.53 -20.27 -15.38
C THR A 86 -1.02 -19.43 -16.55
N GLY A 87 -0.55 -18.22 -16.28
CA GLY A 87 0.18 -17.40 -17.26
C GLY A 87 1.34 -16.66 -16.62
N THR A 88 1.78 -15.57 -17.27
CA THR A 88 2.92 -14.81 -16.74
C THR A 88 2.44 -13.99 -15.54
N ASN A 89 2.88 -14.38 -14.34
CA ASN A 89 2.55 -13.71 -13.07
C ASN A 89 1.06 -13.68 -12.72
N TRP A 90 0.28 -14.63 -13.23
CA TRP A 90 -1.10 -14.84 -12.82
C TRP A 90 -1.50 -16.32 -12.84
N GLU A 91 -2.47 -16.69 -12.01
CA GLU A 91 -3.05 -18.03 -11.91
C GLU A 91 -4.57 -17.95 -11.79
N LEU A 92 -5.29 -18.96 -12.30
CA LEU A 92 -6.72 -19.14 -12.01
C LEU A 92 -6.86 -20.17 -10.89
N THR A 93 -7.37 -19.76 -9.75
CA THR A 93 -7.52 -20.59 -8.55
C THR A 93 -8.97 -20.74 -8.13
N ALA A 94 -9.23 -21.68 -7.22
CA ALA A 94 -10.54 -21.83 -6.60
C ALA A 94 -10.56 -21.18 -5.22
N ASP A 95 -11.65 -20.50 -4.89
CA ASP A 95 -11.93 -19.98 -3.55
C ASP A 95 -13.18 -20.61 -2.92
N SER A 96 -13.16 -20.73 -1.59
CA SER A 96 -14.22 -21.36 -0.82
C SER A 96 -15.28 -20.34 -0.39
N ILE A 97 -16.54 -20.59 -0.75
CA ILE A 97 -17.67 -19.73 -0.36
C ILE A 97 -18.37 -20.18 0.93
N GLY A 98 -17.68 -20.95 1.77
CA GLY A 98 -18.22 -21.53 3.01
C GLY A 98 -19.36 -22.53 2.79
N LYS A 99 -19.38 -23.24 1.66
CA LYS A 99 -20.42 -24.23 1.33
C LYS A 99 -19.81 -25.52 0.78
N LYS A 100 -20.07 -26.64 1.46
CA LYS A 100 -19.74 -28.00 1.01
C LYS A 100 -19.96 -28.21 -0.49
N GLY A 101 -18.92 -28.66 -1.19
CA GLY A 101 -18.95 -29.01 -2.61
C GLY A 101 -19.24 -27.83 -3.54
N LYS A 102 -19.02 -26.59 -3.10
CA LYS A 102 -19.17 -25.38 -3.90
C LYS A 102 -18.00 -24.44 -3.71
N LEU A 103 -17.46 -23.96 -4.82
CA LEU A 103 -16.35 -23.01 -4.87
C LEU A 103 -16.68 -21.88 -5.87
N GLN A 104 -15.87 -20.84 -5.86
CA GLN A 104 -15.81 -19.83 -6.91
C GLN A 104 -14.44 -19.88 -7.58
N ALA A 105 -14.37 -19.51 -8.85
CA ALA A 105 -13.11 -19.31 -9.53
C ALA A 105 -12.67 -17.84 -9.39
N GLU A 106 -11.38 -17.64 -9.17
CA GLU A 106 -10.77 -16.32 -9.06
C GLU A 106 -9.48 -16.29 -9.89
N TYR A 107 -9.19 -15.16 -10.51
CA TYR A 107 -7.86 -14.92 -11.09
C TYR A 107 -7.01 -14.14 -10.09
N ILE A 108 -5.79 -14.61 -9.84
CA ILE A 108 -4.82 -13.97 -8.94
C ILE A 108 -3.66 -13.44 -9.77
N ILE A 109 -3.26 -12.18 -9.53
CA ILE A 109 -2.03 -11.55 -10.03
C ILE A 109 -0.99 -11.55 -8.91
N ASP A 110 0.22 -12.00 -9.22
CA ASP A 110 1.35 -12.05 -8.27
C ASP A 110 1.93 -10.66 -7.99
N GLY A 111 1.55 -10.09 -6.85
CA GLY A 111 2.05 -8.79 -6.39
C GLY A 111 3.55 -8.74 -6.08
N VAL A 112 4.21 -9.89 -5.91
CA VAL A 112 5.67 -9.95 -5.73
C VAL A 112 6.39 -9.67 -7.04
N LYS A 113 5.77 -10.02 -8.18
CA LYS A 113 6.38 -9.90 -9.51
C LYS A 113 5.87 -8.71 -10.28
N VAL A 114 4.58 -8.40 -10.15
CA VAL A 114 3.97 -7.23 -10.77
C VAL A 114 4.28 -5.99 -9.93
N LYS A 115 4.84 -4.95 -10.57
CA LYS A 115 5.39 -3.78 -9.87
C LYS A 115 4.67 -2.50 -10.27
N VAL A 116 4.52 -1.61 -9.30
CA VAL A 116 3.97 -0.26 -9.52
C VAL A 116 4.85 0.49 -10.51
N GLY A 117 4.24 1.08 -11.54
CA GLY A 117 4.90 1.88 -12.57
C GLY A 117 5.83 1.11 -13.52
N SER A 118 5.76 -0.22 -13.53
CA SER A 118 6.55 -1.04 -14.45
C SER A 118 6.13 -0.81 -15.91
N THR A 119 7.10 -0.66 -16.81
CA THR A 119 6.87 -0.59 -18.26
C THR A 119 7.15 -1.90 -19.00
N ASP A 120 7.74 -2.91 -18.32
CA ASP A 120 7.90 -4.26 -18.86
C ASP A 120 6.56 -5.00 -18.82
N ASP A 121 6.13 -5.54 -19.97
CA ASP A 121 4.88 -6.29 -20.13
C ASP A 121 4.72 -7.42 -19.11
N ALA A 122 5.82 -8.10 -18.73
CA ALA A 122 5.76 -9.22 -17.79
C ALA A 122 5.43 -8.77 -16.36
N THR A 123 5.80 -7.54 -15.99
CA THR A 123 5.65 -7.01 -14.63
C THR A 123 4.71 -5.81 -14.55
N ASN A 124 4.11 -5.40 -15.67
CA ASN A 124 3.08 -4.36 -15.75
C ASN A 124 1.70 -4.97 -15.47
N GLY A 125 1.02 -4.48 -14.43
CA GLY A 125 -0.27 -5.04 -13.98
C GLY A 125 -1.38 -4.98 -15.03
N ALA A 126 -1.41 -3.96 -15.88
CA ALA A 126 -2.40 -3.85 -16.96
C ALA A 126 -2.18 -4.93 -18.04
N LYS A 127 -0.91 -5.20 -18.40
CA LYS A 127 -0.57 -6.24 -19.38
C LYS A 127 -0.79 -7.65 -18.86
N VAL A 128 -0.48 -7.90 -17.59
CA VAL A 128 -0.82 -9.17 -16.92
C VAL A 128 -2.35 -9.36 -16.87
N ALA A 129 -3.11 -8.30 -16.58
CA ALA A 129 -4.58 -8.33 -16.61
C ALA A 129 -5.17 -8.52 -18.01
N ALA A 130 -4.52 -8.01 -19.05
CA ALA A 130 -4.91 -8.26 -20.43
C ALA A 130 -4.71 -9.74 -20.80
N ASP A 131 -3.60 -10.35 -20.39
CA ASP A 131 -3.30 -11.77 -20.63
C ASP A 131 -4.32 -12.70 -19.94
N LEU A 132 -4.66 -12.44 -18.66
CA LEU A 132 -5.68 -13.23 -17.96
C LEU A 132 -7.10 -13.01 -18.54
N ALA A 133 -7.43 -11.79 -18.99
CA ALA A 133 -8.70 -11.52 -19.66
C ALA A 133 -8.80 -12.31 -20.98
N GLN A 134 -7.72 -12.29 -21.77
CA GLN A 134 -7.61 -13.05 -23.02
C GLN A 134 -7.70 -14.56 -22.76
N ASN A 135 -7.10 -15.04 -21.67
CA ASN A 135 -7.18 -16.43 -21.24
C ASN A 135 -8.64 -16.89 -21.05
N LEU A 136 -9.47 -16.11 -20.38
CA LEU A 136 -10.89 -16.41 -20.18
C LEU A 136 -11.66 -16.38 -21.51
N VAL A 137 -11.37 -15.38 -22.35
CA VAL A 137 -11.96 -15.23 -23.69
C VAL A 137 -11.64 -16.41 -24.57
N ASP A 138 -10.44 -16.98 -24.51
CA ASP A 138 -10.09 -18.15 -25.33
C ASP A 138 -10.65 -19.45 -24.76
N TRP A 139 -10.69 -19.57 -23.44
CA TRP A 139 -11.16 -20.78 -22.78
C TRP A 139 -12.66 -21.03 -22.96
N LYS A 140 -13.48 -20.00 -22.75
CA LYS A 140 -14.96 -20.06 -22.83
C LYS A 140 -15.54 -21.32 -22.19
N PRO A 141 -15.29 -21.60 -20.90
CA PRO A 141 -15.62 -22.89 -20.30
C PRO A 141 -17.10 -23.28 -20.34
N TRP A 142 -18.00 -22.31 -20.51
CA TRP A 142 -19.44 -22.50 -20.64
C TRP A 142 -19.92 -22.80 -22.07
N ALA A 143 -19.03 -22.87 -23.07
CA ALA A 143 -19.38 -23.02 -24.49
C ALA A 143 -20.00 -24.39 -24.83
N SER A 144 -19.63 -25.46 -24.13
CA SER A 144 -20.28 -26.77 -24.26
C SER A 144 -20.38 -27.47 -22.89
N ASP A 145 -21.12 -28.58 -22.81
CA ASP A 145 -21.14 -29.39 -21.58
C ASP A 145 -19.81 -30.11 -21.33
N ASP A 146 -19.07 -30.44 -22.38
CA ASP A 146 -17.77 -31.12 -22.28
C ASP A 146 -16.67 -30.23 -21.69
N THR A 147 -16.75 -28.90 -21.88
CA THR A 147 -15.77 -27.95 -21.34
C THR A 147 -16.08 -27.46 -19.93
N ARG A 148 -17.23 -27.88 -19.35
CA ARG A 148 -17.67 -27.41 -18.03
C ARG A 148 -17.10 -28.21 -16.88
N ASN A 149 -16.60 -29.41 -17.12
CA ASN A 149 -15.95 -30.19 -16.09
C ASN A 149 -14.46 -29.84 -16.09
N VAL A 150 -13.96 -29.41 -14.93
CA VAL A 150 -12.57 -29.00 -14.71
C VAL A 150 -12.01 -29.77 -13.53
N ASP A 151 -10.72 -30.05 -13.59
CA ASP A 151 -10.00 -30.55 -12.43
C ASP A 151 -9.35 -29.38 -11.70
N ILE A 152 -9.32 -29.46 -10.38
CA ILE A 152 -8.56 -28.58 -9.50
C ILE A 152 -7.33 -29.36 -9.05
N ALA A 153 -6.14 -28.74 -9.14
CA ALA A 153 -4.89 -29.38 -8.78
C ALA A 153 -4.93 -29.99 -7.36
N ASP A 154 -4.42 -31.22 -7.22
CA ASP A 154 -4.31 -31.96 -5.96
C ASP A 154 -5.62 -32.10 -5.15
N ASN A 155 -6.79 -32.07 -5.81
CA ASN A 155 -8.08 -32.14 -5.13
C ASN A 155 -8.79 -33.49 -5.28
N ASN A 156 -9.31 -34.04 -4.17
CA ASN A 156 -10.01 -35.32 -4.14
C ASN A 156 -11.45 -35.27 -4.69
N CYS A 157 -12.00 -34.09 -4.92
CA CYS A 157 -13.39 -33.91 -5.37
C CYS A 157 -13.51 -33.68 -6.88
N ASN A 158 -12.43 -33.93 -7.63
CA ASN A 158 -12.44 -33.83 -9.07
C ASN A 158 -13.38 -34.89 -9.72
N PRO A 159 -14.05 -34.53 -10.83
CA PRO A 159 -14.05 -33.21 -11.46
C PRO A 159 -15.08 -32.25 -10.84
N TRP A 160 -14.84 -30.96 -11.01
CA TRP A 160 -15.74 -29.86 -10.65
C TRP A 160 -16.49 -29.35 -11.88
N LYS A 161 -17.78 -29.10 -11.73
CA LYS A 161 -18.64 -28.56 -12.79
C LYS A 161 -18.79 -27.05 -12.67
N ILE A 162 -18.49 -26.34 -13.74
CA ILE A 162 -18.76 -24.91 -13.90
C ILE A 162 -20.26 -24.70 -14.12
N THR A 163 -20.87 -23.89 -13.25
CA THR A 163 -22.32 -23.68 -13.18
C THR A 163 -22.80 -22.37 -13.81
N THR A 164 -21.89 -21.63 -14.44
CA THR A 164 -22.19 -20.39 -15.19
C THR A 164 -23.27 -20.61 -16.26
N ARG A 165 -24.06 -19.56 -16.54
CA ARG A 165 -25.12 -19.57 -17.56
C ARG A 165 -24.55 -19.93 -18.93
N ALA A 166 -25.26 -20.77 -19.68
CA ALA A 166 -24.89 -21.12 -21.04
C ALA A 166 -24.90 -19.88 -21.96
N ASN A 167 -24.01 -19.88 -22.96
CA ASN A 167 -23.89 -18.82 -23.98
C ASN A 167 -23.58 -17.41 -23.42
N ARG A 168 -22.89 -17.32 -22.28
CA ARG A 168 -22.36 -16.04 -21.77
C ARG A 168 -21.30 -15.50 -22.73
N ASP A 169 -21.27 -14.19 -22.94
CA ASP A 169 -20.13 -13.55 -23.61
C ASP A 169 -18.96 -13.50 -22.62
N PRO A 170 -17.79 -14.12 -22.91
CA PRO A 170 -16.62 -14.02 -22.04
C PRO A 170 -16.18 -12.59 -21.76
N ASN A 171 -16.43 -11.65 -22.67
CA ASN A 171 -16.07 -10.25 -22.48
C ASN A 171 -16.92 -9.53 -21.43
N GLU A 172 -18.06 -10.13 -21.05
CA GLU A 172 -19.06 -9.54 -20.15
C GLU A 172 -19.22 -10.32 -18.83
N VAL A 173 -18.34 -11.28 -18.55
CA VAL A 173 -18.28 -11.89 -17.21
C VAL A 173 -17.85 -10.81 -16.23
N THR A 174 -18.61 -10.72 -15.13
CA THR A 174 -18.37 -9.70 -14.11
C THR A 174 -17.42 -10.22 -13.03
N PHE A 175 -16.57 -9.34 -12.54
CA PHE A 175 -15.58 -9.61 -11.52
C PHE A 175 -15.62 -8.52 -10.44
N GLN A 176 -15.42 -8.92 -9.20
CA GLN A 176 -15.25 -8.04 -8.06
C GLN A 176 -13.74 -8.01 -7.73
N PRO A 177 -13.02 -6.94 -8.11
CA PRO A 177 -11.60 -6.88 -7.87
C PRO A 177 -11.27 -6.59 -6.40
N GLN A 178 -10.15 -7.17 -5.94
CA GLN A 178 -9.46 -6.81 -4.71
C GLN A 178 -8.01 -6.49 -5.07
N ILE A 179 -7.44 -5.42 -4.53
CA ILE A 179 -6.07 -4.98 -4.87
C ILE A 179 -5.21 -4.99 -3.63
N THR A 180 -4.05 -5.65 -3.67
CA THR A 180 -3.05 -5.60 -2.60
C THR A 180 -1.87 -4.73 -3.01
N ALA A 181 -1.55 -3.70 -2.23
CA ALA A 181 -0.45 -2.79 -2.49
C ALA A 181 0.15 -2.17 -1.21
N PRO A 182 1.41 -1.71 -1.23
CA PRO A 182 1.94 -0.88 -0.17
C PRO A 182 1.19 0.45 -0.12
N MET A 183 0.82 0.89 1.08
CA MET A 183 0.14 2.17 1.25
C MET A 183 0.60 2.87 2.53
N PRO A 184 1.12 4.10 2.45
CA PRO A 184 1.35 4.91 3.64
C PRO A 184 0.03 5.22 4.35
N LEU A 185 0.05 5.27 5.68
CA LEU A 185 -1.16 5.46 6.49
C LEU A 185 -1.90 6.78 6.18
N GLU A 186 -1.20 7.81 5.74
CA GLU A 186 -1.83 9.09 5.39
C GLU A 186 -2.65 8.99 4.10
N ALA A 187 -2.13 8.26 3.11
CA ALA A 187 -2.85 7.97 1.88
C ALA A 187 -4.07 7.08 2.17
N LEU A 188 -3.88 6.06 3.02
CA LEU A 188 -4.98 5.20 3.47
C LEU A 188 -6.08 6.02 4.16
N TYR A 189 -5.71 6.97 5.03
CA TYR A 189 -6.70 7.86 5.66
C TYR A 189 -7.38 8.79 4.67
N SER A 190 -6.69 9.22 3.61
CA SER A 190 -7.31 9.97 2.51
C SER A 190 -8.43 9.17 1.86
N LEU A 191 -8.19 7.90 1.55
CA LEU A 191 -9.20 6.99 1.01
C LEU A 191 -10.34 6.74 2.01
N MET A 192 -10.04 6.56 3.30
CA MET A 192 -11.08 6.41 4.33
C MET A 192 -11.99 7.64 4.46
N LYS A 193 -11.43 8.85 4.33
CA LYS A 193 -12.22 10.09 4.31
C LYS A 193 -13.11 10.16 3.08
N GLU A 194 -12.59 9.74 1.93
CA GLU A 194 -13.34 9.68 0.68
C GLU A 194 -14.51 8.71 0.79
N GLN A 195 -14.26 7.49 1.25
CA GLN A 195 -15.30 6.47 1.47
C GLN A 195 -16.42 6.98 2.38
N ALA A 196 -16.05 7.65 3.48
CA ALA A 196 -17.02 8.20 4.41
C ALA A 196 -17.80 9.40 3.86
N ALA A 197 -17.20 10.15 2.93
CA ALA A 197 -17.86 11.26 2.25
C ALA A 197 -18.77 10.80 1.10
N ASP A 198 -18.50 9.61 0.54
CA ASP A 198 -19.24 8.99 -0.56
C ASP A 198 -19.45 9.94 -1.77
N PRO A 199 -18.38 10.50 -2.35
CA PRO A 199 -18.50 11.40 -3.50
C PRO A 199 -18.96 10.66 -4.77
N ASP A 200 -19.48 11.43 -5.74
CA ASP A 200 -19.90 10.90 -7.05
C ASP A 200 -18.74 10.29 -7.84
N GLU A 201 -17.53 10.84 -7.69
CA GLU A 201 -16.30 10.34 -8.29
C GLU A 201 -15.34 9.91 -7.17
N LYS A 202 -14.96 8.64 -7.20
CA LYS A 202 -14.12 8.00 -6.18
C LYS A 202 -12.81 7.54 -6.77
N ASN A 203 -11.79 7.43 -5.93
CA ASN A 203 -10.57 6.73 -6.24
C ASN A 203 -10.87 5.25 -6.55
N VAL A 204 -10.13 4.68 -7.49
CA VAL A 204 -10.31 3.27 -7.90
C VAL A 204 -10.02 2.27 -6.77
N LEU A 205 -9.30 2.69 -5.73
CA LEU A 205 -9.02 1.90 -4.51
C LEU A 205 -10.04 2.15 -3.38
N ASP A 206 -11.00 3.07 -3.56
CA ASP A 206 -12.08 3.32 -2.60
C ASP A 206 -13.24 2.34 -2.83
N GLY A 207 -13.24 1.26 -2.05
CA GLY A 207 -14.28 0.25 -2.08
C GLY A 207 -15.58 0.68 -1.39
N THR A 208 -16.70 0.12 -1.83
CA THR A 208 -18.00 0.37 -1.20
C THR A 208 -18.48 -0.88 -0.45
N ASN A 209 -18.44 -0.84 0.89
CA ASN A 209 -18.96 -1.94 1.71
C ASN A 209 -20.49 -1.93 1.74
N TYR A 210 -21.13 -2.45 0.70
CA TYR A 210 -22.59 -2.50 0.60
C TYR A 210 -23.26 -3.35 1.70
N ARG A 211 -22.51 -4.26 2.33
CA ARG A 211 -23.04 -5.19 3.35
C ARG A 211 -22.94 -4.62 4.76
N PHE A 212 -21.94 -3.80 5.02
CA PHE A 212 -21.65 -3.19 6.31
C PHE A 212 -21.35 -1.70 6.09
N LEU A 213 -22.38 -0.95 5.69
CA LEU A 213 -22.28 0.51 5.44
C LEU A 213 -21.72 1.27 6.65
N ASP A 214 -21.98 0.78 7.87
CA ASP A 214 -21.43 1.31 9.11
C ASP A 214 -20.09 0.67 9.53
N GLY A 215 -19.46 -0.13 8.67
CA GLY A 215 -18.28 -0.93 8.98
C GLY A 215 -17.03 -0.07 9.24
N LEU A 216 -16.83 0.97 8.44
CA LEU A 216 -15.77 1.95 8.64
C LEU A 216 -16.14 2.90 9.79
N LYS A 217 -15.35 2.88 10.87
CA LYS A 217 -15.47 3.80 12.01
C LYS A 217 -14.44 4.91 11.88
N LEU A 218 -14.71 5.88 11.00
CA LEU A 218 -13.79 6.98 10.70
C LEU A 218 -13.46 7.79 11.97
N VAL A 219 -12.21 7.71 12.42
CA VAL A 219 -11.70 8.52 13.53
C VAL A 219 -11.23 9.85 13.00
N THR A 220 -11.82 10.92 13.52
CA THR A 220 -11.45 12.31 13.19
C THR A 220 -10.69 12.95 14.36
N GLN A 221 -10.11 14.12 14.14
CA GLN A 221 -9.53 14.93 15.23
C GLN A 221 -10.54 15.19 16.37
N GLN A 222 -11.84 15.23 16.07
CA GLN A 222 -12.86 15.52 17.07
C GLN A 222 -13.04 14.39 18.08
N HIS A 223 -12.61 13.16 17.77
CA HIS A 223 -12.54 12.06 18.74
C HIS A 223 -11.52 12.32 19.85
N PHE A 224 -10.58 13.25 19.65
CA PHE A 224 -9.58 13.64 20.64
C PHE A 224 -9.98 14.88 21.45
N GLN A 225 -11.23 15.32 21.38
CA GLN A 225 -11.69 16.55 22.05
C GLN A 225 -11.66 16.47 23.58
N SER A 226 -11.78 15.26 24.16
CA SER A 226 -11.64 15.01 25.59
C SER A 226 -10.17 14.94 26.05
N ASN A 227 -9.22 15.15 25.13
CA ASN A 227 -7.77 15.02 25.35
C ASN A 227 -7.39 13.62 25.88
N PRO A 228 -7.82 12.52 25.21
CA PRO A 228 -7.56 11.16 25.69
C PRO A 228 -6.05 10.90 25.73
N SER A 229 -5.60 10.31 26.83
CA SER A 229 -4.17 10.07 27.11
C SER A 229 -3.28 11.32 26.96
N GLY A 230 -3.85 12.52 27.14
CA GLY A 230 -3.13 13.79 27.00
C GLY A 230 -2.84 14.23 25.56
N ILE A 231 -3.48 13.61 24.56
CA ILE A 231 -3.28 13.91 23.15
C ILE A 231 -4.20 15.06 22.71
N ASP A 232 -3.56 16.18 22.36
CA ASP A 232 -4.24 17.36 21.84
C ASP A 232 -4.76 17.09 20.42
N LYS A 233 -6.07 17.25 20.21
CA LYS A 233 -6.73 17.04 18.91
C LYS A 233 -6.10 17.79 17.74
N THR A 234 -5.51 18.96 18.00
CA THR A 234 -4.88 19.80 16.96
C THR A 234 -3.52 19.27 16.50
N LYS A 235 -2.95 18.30 17.23
CA LYS A 235 -1.65 17.70 16.94
C LYS A 235 -1.75 16.30 16.35
N VAL A 236 -2.96 15.76 16.23
CA VAL A 236 -3.20 14.45 15.64
C VAL A 236 -3.06 14.56 14.13
N THR A 237 -2.17 13.74 13.58
CA THR A 237 -1.84 13.69 12.16
C THR A 237 -2.62 12.59 11.44
N ASP A 238 -2.74 12.69 10.12
CA ASP A 238 -3.56 11.79 9.30
C ASP A 238 -3.16 10.30 9.45
N ASP A 239 -1.88 9.98 9.65
CA ASP A 239 -1.44 8.60 9.93
C ASP A 239 -1.93 8.05 11.27
N VAL A 240 -1.95 8.89 12.30
CA VAL A 240 -2.54 8.53 13.60
C VAL A 240 -4.03 8.30 13.45
N LEU A 241 -4.72 9.15 12.69
CA LEU A 241 -6.16 8.99 12.41
C LEU A 241 -6.44 7.73 11.60
N ALA A 242 -5.59 7.37 10.63
CA ALA A 242 -5.68 6.12 9.87
C ALA A 242 -5.58 4.91 10.80
N PHE A 243 -4.52 4.84 11.61
CA PHE A 243 -4.31 3.74 12.54
C PHE A 243 -5.46 3.60 13.53
N CYS A 244 -5.91 4.71 14.12
CA CYS A 244 -7.04 4.70 15.03
C CYS A 244 -8.35 4.27 14.33
N THR A 245 -8.56 4.69 13.08
CA THR A 245 -9.71 4.28 12.25
C THR A 245 -9.70 2.77 12.01
N LEU A 246 -8.56 2.18 11.64
CA LEU A 246 -8.42 0.73 11.45
C LEU A 246 -8.77 -0.02 12.74
N VAL A 247 -8.10 0.31 13.84
CA VAL A 247 -8.29 -0.38 15.13
C VAL A 247 -9.73 -0.26 15.61
N LEU A 248 -10.36 0.93 15.52
CA LEU A 248 -11.77 1.08 15.92
C LEU A 248 -12.75 0.40 14.96
N SER A 249 -12.47 0.34 13.66
CA SER A 249 -13.34 -0.34 12.69
C SER A 249 -13.41 -1.83 12.99
N TYR A 250 -12.27 -2.48 13.23
CA TYR A 250 -12.24 -3.87 13.68
C TYR A 250 -12.77 -4.04 15.11
N GLY A 251 -12.32 -3.21 16.06
CA GLY A 251 -12.72 -3.30 17.46
C GLY A 251 -14.23 -3.16 17.67
N LYS A 252 -14.87 -2.18 17.03
CA LYS A 252 -16.34 -2.04 17.05
C LYS A 252 -17.04 -3.01 16.12
N GLY A 253 -16.35 -3.56 15.11
CA GLY A 253 -16.87 -4.66 14.28
C GLY A 253 -17.33 -5.86 15.10
N ALA A 254 -16.71 -6.10 16.27
CA ALA A 254 -17.10 -7.14 17.22
C ALA A 254 -18.46 -6.90 17.93
N LEU A 255 -19.10 -5.74 17.74
CA LEU A 255 -20.52 -5.56 18.08
C LEU A 255 -21.44 -6.34 17.12
N GLY A 256 -20.96 -6.60 15.91
CA GLY A 256 -21.62 -7.48 14.93
C GLY A 256 -21.31 -8.95 15.21
N ASN A 257 -22.29 -9.82 14.93
CA ASN A 257 -22.08 -11.26 15.01
C ASN A 257 -21.52 -11.79 13.68
N LEU A 258 -20.31 -12.35 13.70
CA LEU A 258 -19.81 -13.16 12.60
C LEU A 258 -20.66 -14.43 12.48
N GLN A 259 -21.11 -14.75 11.27
CA GLN A 259 -21.66 -16.07 10.99
C GLN A 259 -20.55 -17.13 11.01
N PRO A 260 -20.86 -18.42 11.23
CA PRO A 260 -19.87 -19.49 11.16
C PRO A 260 -19.04 -19.43 9.87
N GLY A 261 -17.71 -19.43 10.00
CA GLY A 261 -16.77 -19.35 8.88
C GLY A 261 -16.55 -17.95 8.29
N GLN A 262 -17.15 -16.90 8.87
CA GLN A 262 -16.86 -15.52 8.47
C GLN A 262 -15.67 -14.96 9.21
N SER A 263 -14.83 -14.24 8.47
CA SER A 263 -13.69 -13.47 8.99
C SER A 263 -14.10 -12.02 9.33
N PRO A 264 -13.43 -11.36 10.30
CA PRO A 264 -13.54 -9.92 10.54
C PRO A 264 -13.22 -9.05 9.30
N LYS A 265 -12.62 -9.60 8.25
CA LYS A 265 -12.32 -8.89 7.00
C LYS A 265 -13.54 -8.26 6.34
N LEU A 266 -14.73 -8.73 6.68
CA LEU A 266 -15.99 -8.21 6.14
C LEU A 266 -16.35 -6.81 6.68
N PHE A 267 -15.76 -6.36 7.78
CA PHE A 267 -16.14 -5.11 8.43
C PHE A 267 -15.53 -3.86 7.81
N THR A 268 -14.49 -3.99 6.99
CA THR A 268 -13.86 -2.84 6.32
C THR A 268 -13.34 -3.24 4.95
N THR A 269 -13.33 -2.28 4.04
CA THR A 269 -12.74 -2.38 2.70
C THR A 269 -11.22 -2.19 2.71
N PHE A 270 -10.67 -1.65 3.80
CA PHE A 270 -9.24 -1.44 4.00
C PHE A 270 -8.67 -2.54 4.88
N MET A 271 -8.31 -3.67 4.27
CA MET A 271 -7.83 -4.83 5.00
C MET A 271 -6.31 -4.79 5.13
N PRO A 272 -5.74 -4.78 6.35
CA PRO A 272 -4.30 -4.84 6.52
C PRO A 272 -3.80 -6.25 6.22
N ARG A 273 -2.86 -6.38 5.26
CA ARG A 273 -2.13 -7.64 5.01
C ARG A 273 -0.86 -7.71 5.87
N THR A 274 -0.30 -6.56 6.25
CA THR A 274 0.70 -6.43 7.32
C THR A 274 0.03 -6.49 8.70
N ASN A 275 0.65 -7.16 9.67
CA ASN A 275 0.12 -7.27 11.04
C ASN A 275 0.05 -5.92 11.77
N PHE A 276 -0.85 -5.81 12.76
CA PHE A 276 -1.10 -4.54 13.46
C PHE A 276 0.08 -4.08 14.31
N ASN A 277 0.95 -4.99 14.76
CA ASN A 277 2.19 -4.61 15.46
C ASN A 277 3.06 -3.71 14.57
N LYS A 278 3.23 -4.05 13.29
CA LYS A 278 4.00 -3.23 12.34
C LYS A 278 3.29 -1.98 11.88
N ILE A 279 1.98 -2.01 11.74
CA ILE A 279 1.21 -0.80 11.46
C ILE A 279 1.33 0.17 12.65
N PHE A 280 1.20 -0.31 13.88
CA PHE A 280 1.35 0.49 15.09
C PHE A 280 2.74 1.12 15.20
N ALA A 281 3.79 0.39 14.80
CA ALA A 281 5.15 0.91 14.80
C ALA A 281 5.33 2.20 13.98
N GLN A 282 4.54 2.41 12.91
CA GLN A 282 4.58 3.62 12.09
C GLN A 282 4.15 4.88 12.87
N VAL A 283 3.27 4.73 13.87
CA VAL A 283 2.66 5.84 14.61
C VAL A 283 3.01 5.86 16.10
N SER A 284 3.72 4.85 16.60
CA SER A 284 4.03 4.65 18.02
C SER A 284 4.72 5.87 18.68
N SER A 285 5.50 6.65 17.93
CA SER A 285 6.15 7.87 18.43
C SER A 285 5.18 9.03 18.75
N LYS A 286 3.92 8.91 18.33
CA LYS A 286 2.84 9.91 18.49
C LYS A 286 1.71 9.43 19.40
N LEU A 287 1.73 8.14 19.77
CA LEU A 287 0.73 7.47 20.59
C LEU A 287 1.35 6.94 21.88
N PRO A 288 0.55 6.49 22.87
CA PRO A 288 1.06 5.78 24.03
C PRO A 288 1.79 4.50 23.61
N ALA A 289 2.82 4.12 24.35
CA ALA A 289 3.74 3.08 23.90
C ALA A 289 3.10 1.69 23.76
N LYS A 290 2.33 1.18 24.74
CA LYS A 290 1.58 -0.10 24.70
C LYS A 290 0.83 -0.33 26.02
N GLY A 291 0.11 -1.45 26.13
CA GLY A 291 -0.53 -1.89 27.37
C GLY A 291 -1.66 -0.97 27.81
N ASP A 292 -1.78 -0.77 29.13
CA ASP A 292 -2.86 0.00 29.75
C ASP A 292 -3.05 1.41 29.16
N ASP A 293 -1.96 2.12 28.82
CA ASP A 293 -2.06 3.49 28.29
C ASP A 293 -2.60 3.52 26.85
N LEU A 294 -2.22 2.52 26.03
CA LEU A 294 -2.73 2.38 24.67
C LEU A 294 -4.19 1.91 24.69
N TRP A 295 -4.51 0.95 25.56
CA TRP A 295 -5.88 0.53 25.80
C TRP A 295 -6.76 1.70 26.26
N ALA A 296 -6.30 2.50 27.24
CA ALA A 296 -7.06 3.65 27.75
C ALA A 296 -7.39 4.67 26.67
N LEU A 297 -6.47 4.89 25.71
CA LEU A 297 -6.73 5.71 24.53
C LEU A 297 -7.89 5.12 23.72
N PHE A 298 -7.80 3.86 23.30
CA PHE A 298 -8.83 3.24 22.45
C PHE A 298 -10.18 3.06 23.15
N ASN A 299 -10.18 2.75 24.44
CA ASN A 299 -11.40 2.67 25.25
C ASN A 299 -12.10 4.04 25.33
N ASN A 300 -11.35 5.14 25.36
CA ASN A 300 -11.92 6.48 25.25
C ASN A 300 -12.40 6.80 23.83
N LEU A 301 -11.61 6.52 22.80
CA LEU A 301 -11.99 6.77 21.40
C LEU A 301 -13.23 5.96 20.99
N ALA A 302 -13.40 4.75 21.53
CA ALA A 302 -14.58 3.93 21.32
C ALA A 302 -15.88 4.55 21.87
N CYS A 303 -15.79 5.58 22.72
CA CYS A 303 -16.96 6.29 23.20
C CYS A 303 -17.66 7.16 22.18
N TYR A 304 -17.07 7.36 21.00
CA TYR A 304 -17.62 8.24 19.99
C TYR A 304 -18.24 7.47 18.83
N LYS A 305 -19.21 8.07 18.16
CA LYS A 305 -19.77 7.61 16.88
C LYS A 305 -19.72 8.74 15.84
N GLY A 306 -19.86 8.35 14.57
CA GLY A 306 -19.88 9.28 13.45
C GLY A 306 -18.58 10.10 13.38
N ASP A 307 -18.72 11.42 13.30
CA ASP A 307 -17.60 12.36 13.17
C ASP A 307 -16.90 12.68 14.50
N GLY A 308 -17.29 12.07 15.62
CA GLY A 308 -16.75 12.34 16.94
C GLY A 308 -17.55 13.34 17.78
N ASN A 309 -18.66 13.89 17.27
CA ASN A 309 -19.50 14.84 18.00
C ASN A 309 -20.59 14.20 18.86
N GLU A 310 -20.73 12.88 18.83
CA GLU A 310 -21.76 12.17 19.58
C GLU A 310 -21.15 11.03 20.39
N VAL A 311 -21.68 10.82 21.60
CA VAL A 311 -21.32 9.67 22.43
C VAL A 311 -22.09 8.44 21.95
N ASP A 312 -21.37 7.34 21.80
CA ASP A 312 -21.90 6.00 21.60
C ASP A 312 -22.45 5.47 22.92
N THR A 313 -23.78 5.59 23.11
CA THR A 313 -24.44 5.26 24.38
C THR A 313 -24.45 3.77 24.72
N ASP A 314 -24.13 2.90 23.76
CA ASP A 314 -24.03 1.46 23.99
C ASP A 314 -22.70 1.10 24.68
N LEU A 315 -21.68 1.94 24.49
CA LEU A 315 -20.33 1.75 25.04
C LEU A 315 -20.01 2.74 26.17
N CYS A 316 -20.60 3.93 26.17
CA CYS A 316 -20.21 5.03 27.05
C CYS A 316 -21.39 5.86 27.58
N THR A 317 -21.12 6.63 28.62
CA THR A 317 -22.02 7.64 29.20
C THR A 317 -21.34 9.02 29.17
N GLY A 318 -22.04 10.05 29.64
CA GLY A 318 -21.53 11.43 29.67
C GLY A 318 -21.84 12.20 28.39
N ASP A 319 -20.96 13.12 28.03
CA ASP A 319 -21.08 13.99 26.85
C ASP A 319 -19.78 13.98 26.02
N PRO A 320 -19.78 14.49 24.78
CA PRO A 320 -18.61 14.41 23.90
C PRO A 320 -17.34 15.07 24.44
N ALA A 321 -17.45 16.08 25.31
CA ALA A 321 -16.28 16.73 25.90
C ALA A 321 -15.70 15.94 27.08
N SER A 322 -16.50 15.08 27.70
CA SER A 322 -16.11 14.26 28.84
C SER A 322 -16.81 12.89 28.82
N PRO A 323 -16.56 12.05 27.80
CA PRO A 323 -17.17 10.73 27.74
C PRO A 323 -16.61 9.84 28.84
N THR A 324 -17.45 8.96 29.36
CA THR A 324 -17.07 7.98 30.38
C THR A 324 -17.38 6.59 29.87
N PRO A 325 -16.36 5.75 29.59
CA PRO A 325 -16.57 4.35 29.25
C PRO A 325 -17.45 3.64 30.27
N ILE A 326 -18.43 2.87 29.79
CA ILE A 326 -19.17 1.94 30.66
C ILE A 326 -18.24 0.76 30.92
N ASP A 327 -18.07 0.42 32.20
CA ASP A 327 -17.16 -0.64 32.65
C ASP A 327 -17.18 -1.87 31.73
N ASN A 328 -16.03 -2.12 31.11
CA ASN A 328 -15.71 -3.23 30.21
C ASN A 328 -16.58 -3.40 28.96
N LYS A 329 -17.49 -2.49 28.62
CA LYS A 329 -18.37 -2.68 27.44
C LYS A 329 -17.62 -2.87 26.13
N PHE A 330 -16.61 -2.04 25.87
CA PHE A 330 -15.77 -2.16 24.68
C PHE A 330 -14.75 -3.30 24.83
N GLY A 331 -14.21 -3.51 26.03
CA GLY A 331 -13.18 -4.53 26.29
C GLY A 331 -13.71 -5.96 26.26
N ASP A 332 -14.97 -6.18 26.65
CA ASP A 332 -15.63 -7.49 26.65
C ASP A 332 -16.03 -7.95 25.24
N LEU A 333 -15.97 -7.06 24.24
CA LEU A 333 -16.21 -7.43 22.85
C LEU A 333 -15.22 -8.50 22.42
N THR A 334 -15.72 -9.49 21.68
CA THR A 334 -14.95 -10.67 21.31
C THR A 334 -15.40 -11.18 19.96
N PHE A 335 -14.47 -11.38 19.03
CA PHE A 335 -14.72 -12.24 17.87
C PHE A 335 -14.61 -13.70 18.29
N ALA A 336 -15.54 -14.55 17.81
CA ALA A 336 -15.55 -15.97 18.14
C ALA A 336 -15.94 -16.83 16.93
N GLN A 337 -15.18 -17.88 16.68
CA GLN A 337 -15.46 -18.94 15.71
C GLN A 337 -15.11 -20.29 16.36
N GLY A 338 -16.13 -21.04 16.79
CA GLY A 338 -15.91 -22.26 17.58
C GLY A 338 -15.17 -21.96 18.89
N ASP A 339 -14.03 -22.61 19.09
CA ASP A 339 -13.17 -22.44 20.27
C ASP A 339 -12.16 -21.28 20.11
N THR A 340 -11.95 -20.78 18.90
CA THR A 340 -11.05 -19.66 18.61
C THR A 340 -11.72 -18.34 18.97
N LYS A 341 -11.01 -17.49 19.71
CA LYS A 341 -11.52 -16.18 20.16
C LYS A 341 -10.44 -15.10 20.08
N CYS A 342 -10.86 -13.88 19.76
CA CYS A 342 -10.05 -12.67 19.88
C CYS A 342 -10.83 -11.65 20.72
N ASN A 343 -10.34 -11.40 21.93
CA ASN A 343 -10.91 -10.38 22.81
C ASN A 343 -10.32 -9.01 22.46
N ILE A 344 -11.16 -7.97 22.34
CA ILE A 344 -10.74 -6.65 21.86
C ILE A 344 -9.81 -5.94 22.86
N HIS A 345 -10.02 -6.10 24.17
CA HIS A 345 -9.09 -5.58 25.16
C HIS A 345 -7.72 -6.23 25.01
N ASP A 346 -7.67 -7.55 25.03
CA ASP A 346 -6.39 -8.30 25.00
C ASP A 346 -5.61 -8.02 23.71
N TRP A 347 -6.31 -7.94 22.57
CA TRP A 347 -5.71 -7.59 21.30
C TRP A 347 -5.06 -6.20 21.32
N ILE A 348 -5.82 -5.15 21.68
CA ILE A 348 -5.31 -3.76 21.66
C ILE A 348 -4.24 -3.56 22.73
N HIS A 349 -4.46 -4.10 23.93
CA HIS A 349 -3.48 -4.05 25.02
C HIS A 349 -2.18 -4.78 24.66
N GLY A 350 -2.28 -5.87 23.90
CA GLY A 350 -1.18 -6.72 23.46
C GLY A 350 -0.36 -6.18 22.29
N LEU A 351 -0.80 -5.10 21.62
CA LEU A 351 -0.03 -4.50 20.52
C LEU A 351 1.33 -4.00 21.02
N ASP A 352 2.39 -4.35 20.28
CA ASP A 352 3.76 -4.02 20.61
C ASP A 352 4.52 -3.58 19.35
N GLN A 353 4.88 -2.30 19.30
CA GLN A 353 5.58 -1.70 18.15
C GLN A 353 6.92 -2.38 17.82
N ASP A 354 7.55 -3.01 18.82
CA ASP A 354 8.85 -3.66 18.66
C ASP A 354 8.70 -5.13 18.21
N SER A 355 7.50 -5.70 18.30
CA SER A 355 7.23 -7.09 17.96
C SER A 355 7.23 -7.32 16.44
N GLN A 356 7.81 -8.43 16.00
CA GLN A 356 7.68 -8.96 14.63
C GLN A 356 6.59 -10.04 14.55
N GLU A 357 6.15 -10.54 15.70
CA GLU A 357 5.16 -11.60 15.81
C GLU A 357 3.75 -11.09 15.48
N ASP A 358 2.88 -12.01 15.12
CA ASP A 358 1.47 -11.71 14.87
C ASP A 358 0.73 -11.29 16.13
N ASP A 359 -0.14 -10.30 15.98
CA ASP A 359 -1.09 -9.89 17.00
C ASP A 359 -2.30 -10.84 17.06
N ASP A 360 -3.12 -10.68 18.09
CA ASP A 360 -4.22 -11.61 18.37
C ASP A 360 -5.33 -11.59 17.31
N LEU A 361 -5.54 -10.47 16.61
CA LEU A 361 -6.49 -10.43 15.49
C LEU A 361 -5.97 -11.22 14.30
N THR A 362 -4.69 -11.08 13.95
CA THR A 362 -4.05 -11.90 12.91
C THR A 362 -4.14 -13.38 13.23
N LYS A 363 -3.76 -13.80 14.45
CA LYS A 363 -3.84 -15.22 14.86
C LYS A 363 -5.27 -15.76 14.80
N PHE A 364 -6.25 -14.95 15.20
CA PHE A 364 -7.66 -15.33 15.13
C PHE A 364 -8.11 -15.52 13.69
N ASP A 365 -7.72 -14.60 12.79
CA ASP A 365 -8.11 -14.65 11.40
C ASP A 365 -7.46 -15.81 10.63
N VAL A 366 -6.20 -16.12 10.91
CA VAL A 366 -5.47 -17.29 10.36
C VAL A 366 -6.20 -18.61 10.63
N ALA A 367 -6.88 -18.73 11.78
CA ALA A 367 -7.64 -19.93 12.12
C ALA A 367 -8.97 -20.07 11.32
N ILE A 368 -9.34 -19.09 10.51
CA ILE A 368 -10.60 -19.03 9.78
C ILE A 368 -10.35 -18.93 8.28
N ASP A 369 -9.61 -17.90 7.87
CA ASP A 369 -9.44 -17.49 6.48
C ASP A 369 -8.01 -17.05 6.16
N GLY A 370 -7.36 -16.35 7.11
CA GLY A 370 -5.96 -15.94 7.02
C GLY A 370 -5.72 -14.81 6.03
N SER A 371 -6.58 -13.80 6.03
CA SER A 371 -6.43 -12.61 5.19
C SER A 371 -5.87 -11.41 5.96
N ILE A 372 -6.22 -11.25 7.24
CA ILE A 372 -5.80 -10.10 8.06
C ILE A 372 -4.41 -10.36 8.66
N GLY A 373 -3.43 -9.55 8.26
CA GLY A 373 -2.07 -9.60 8.78
C GLY A 373 -1.28 -10.86 8.38
N ASN A 374 -1.76 -11.65 7.43
CA ASN A 374 -1.17 -12.93 7.04
C ASN A 374 0.20 -12.80 6.33
N LEU A 375 0.59 -11.58 5.94
CA LEU A 375 1.96 -11.29 5.50
C LEU A 375 2.87 -10.89 6.66
N HIS A 376 2.45 -11.15 7.91
CA HIS A 376 3.21 -10.88 9.13
C HIS A 376 3.72 -9.44 9.18
N ALA A 377 5.00 -9.27 9.51
CA ALA A 377 5.65 -7.97 9.61
C ALA A 377 6.07 -7.36 8.25
N THR A 378 5.66 -7.94 7.13
CA THR A 378 6.12 -7.53 5.80
C THR A 378 5.69 -6.12 5.46
N GLN A 379 6.60 -5.38 4.84
CA GLN A 379 6.40 -4.04 4.32
C GLN A 379 7.10 -3.94 2.96
N GLU A 380 6.62 -3.04 2.12
CA GLU A 380 7.28 -2.70 0.86
C GLU A 380 7.57 -1.21 0.80
N LYS A 381 8.54 -0.82 -0.02
CA LYS A 381 8.83 0.58 -0.32
C LYS A 381 7.72 1.15 -1.17
N MET A 382 7.49 2.45 -1.02
CA MET A 382 6.65 3.20 -1.94
C MET A 382 7.34 3.34 -3.30
N PHE A 383 6.54 3.53 -4.36
CA PHE A 383 7.02 3.80 -5.70
C PHE A 383 7.95 5.03 -5.70
N ASN A 384 9.11 4.91 -6.35
CA ASN A 384 10.15 5.94 -6.41
C ASN A 384 10.58 6.51 -5.05
N SER A 385 10.56 5.70 -3.99
CA SER A 385 10.89 6.12 -2.64
C SER A 385 11.57 4.99 -1.86
N GLU A 386 12.40 5.36 -0.89
CA GLU A 386 12.99 4.42 0.07
C GLU A 386 12.13 4.24 1.33
N ARG A 387 10.99 4.95 1.43
CA ARG A 387 10.07 4.84 2.56
C ARG A 387 9.32 3.51 2.49
N SER A 388 9.57 2.63 3.46
CA SER A 388 8.80 1.40 3.66
C SER A 388 7.48 1.66 4.37
N VAL A 389 6.41 1.04 3.87
CA VAL A 389 5.03 1.20 4.35
C VAL A 389 4.33 -0.16 4.45
N PRO A 390 3.29 -0.30 5.29
CA PRO A 390 2.51 -1.53 5.36
C PRO A 390 1.77 -1.84 4.05
N LEU A 391 1.42 -3.11 3.88
CA LEU A 391 0.61 -3.65 2.80
C LEU A 391 -0.86 -3.70 3.20
N PHE A 392 -1.71 -3.24 2.29
CA PHE A 392 -3.16 -3.28 2.43
C PHE A 392 -3.78 -3.92 1.21
N GLU A 393 -4.86 -4.66 1.45
CA GLU A 393 -5.79 -5.08 0.43
C GLU A 393 -7.02 -4.17 0.45
N PHE A 394 -7.34 -3.62 -0.71
CA PHE A 394 -8.49 -2.78 -0.99
C PHE A 394 -9.60 -3.65 -1.57
N ARG A 395 -10.72 -3.73 -0.86
CA ARG A 395 -11.79 -4.71 -1.10
C ARG A 395 -13.11 -4.03 -1.43
N ASP A 396 -14.05 -4.81 -1.93
CA ASP A 396 -15.37 -4.34 -2.39
C ASP A 396 -15.28 -3.17 -3.40
N LEU A 397 -14.29 -3.26 -4.29
CA LEU A 397 -14.13 -2.31 -5.39
C LEU A 397 -15.23 -2.48 -6.44
N ASP A 398 -15.39 -1.47 -7.29
CA ASP A 398 -16.40 -1.46 -8.34
C ASP A 398 -16.31 -2.72 -9.22
N THR A 399 -17.47 -3.33 -9.48
CA THR A 399 -17.55 -4.51 -10.34
C THR A 399 -17.12 -4.13 -11.75
N ILE A 400 -16.18 -4.89 -12.30
CA ILE A 400 -15.70 -4.73 -13.67
C ILE A 400 -16.14 -5.90 -14.54
N GLN A 401 -16.06 -5.72 -15.86
CA GLN A 401 -16.22 -6.80 -16.82
C GLN A 401 -14.85 -7.27 -17.32
N THR A 402 -14.75 -8.49 -17.84
CA THR A 402 -13.52 -9.04 -18.43
C THR A 402 -12.83 -8.07 -19.38
N LYS A 403 -13.59 -7.43 -20.28
CA LYS A 403 -13.05 -6.46 -21.26
C LYS A 403 -12.46 -5.19 -20.64
N GLY A 404 -12.75 -4.91 -19.37
CA GLY A 404 -12.27 -3.73 -18.64
C GLY A 404 -11.13 -4.03 -17.67
N MET A 405 -10.62 -5.27 -17.61
CA MET A 405 -9.56 -5.66 -16.66
C MET A 405 -8.25 -4.91 -16.89
N GLU A 406 -7.80 -4.77 -18.14
CA GLU A 406 -6.58 -4.01 -18.49
C GLU A 406 -6.71 -2.54 -18.07
N ASP A 407 -7.79 -1.87 -18.49
CA ASP A 407 -8.06 -0.47 -18.15
C ASP A 407 -8.15 -0.25 -16.64
N PHE A 408 -8.81 -1.17 -15.93
CA PHE A 408 -8.92 -1.11 -14.47
C PHE A 408 -7.55 -1.18 -13.79
N MET A 409 -6.72 -2.15 -14.16
CA MET A 409 -5.38 -2.28 -13.58
C MET A 409 -4.46 -1.11 -13.95
N SER A 410 -4.62 -0.51 -15.13
CA SER A 410 -3.92 0.73 -15.49
C SER A 410 -4.32 1.89 -14.57
N LYS A 411 -5.60 2.02 -14.22
CA LYS A 411 -6.07 3.05 -13.27
C LYS A 411 -5.57 2.79 -11.85
N VAL A 412 -5.58 1.53 -11.42
CA VAL A 412 -5.04 1.10 -10.12
C VAL A 412 -3.57 1.49 -10.00
N ASP A 413 -2.76 1.12 -10.99
CA ASP A 413 -1.33 1.45 -11.02
C ASP A 413 -1.10 2.96 -10.92
N LYS A 414 -1.82 3.75 -11.73
CA LYS A 414 -1.75 5.22 -11.69
C LYS A 414 -2.17 5.79 -10.34
N ALA A 415 -3.26 5.29 -9.74
CA ALA A 415 -3.75 5.76 -8.45
C ALA A 415 -2.74 5.48 -7.33
N ILE A 416 -2.09 4.32 -7.33
CA ILE A 416 -1.02 3.98 -6.36
C ILE A 416 0.17 4.93 -6.54
N GLN A 417 0.61 5.17 -7.77
CA GLN A 417 1.68 6.14 -8.06
C GLN A 417 1.33 7.55 -7.54
N ASP A 418 0.11 8.02 -7.79
CA ASP A 418 -0.34 9.35 -7.39
C ASP A 418 -0.42 9.50 -5.86
N LEU A 419 -0.93 8.49 -5.17
CA LEU A 419 -0.94 8.44 -3.71
C LEU A 419 0.49 8.39 -3.15
N HIS A 420 1.37 7.58 -3.76
CA HIS A 420 2.77 7.53 -3.35
C HIS A 420 3.50 8.86 -3.51
N ASN A 421 3.26 9.56 -4.61
CA ASN A 421 3.84 10.88 -4.86
C ASN A 421 3.28 11.93 -3.89
N SER A 422 1.95 11.94 -3.69
CA SER A 422 1.26 12.90 -2.82
C SER A 422 1.64 12.74 -1.34
N PHE A 423 1.93 11.52 -0.91
CA PHE A 423 2.27 11.17 0.48
C PHE A 423 3.71 10.65 0.63
N ALA A 424 4.62 11.08 -0.25
CA ALA A 424 6.01 10.62 -0.27
C ALA A 424 6.73 10.82 1.08
N ASN A 425 6.36 11.86 1.83
CA ASN A 425 6.94 12.19 3.13
C ASN A 425 5.97 11.88 4.28
N PRO A 426 6.43 11.23 5.36
CA PRO A 426 5.60 11.02 6.54
C PRO A 426 5.23 12.36 7.21
N PRO A 427 4.09 12.47 7.91
CA PRO A 427 3.72 13.57 8.77
C PRO A 427 4.72 13.64 9.93
N GLY A 428 5.82 14.33 9.70
CA GLY A 428 6.99 14.29 10.55
C GLY A 428 7.51 15.69 10.85
N LYS A 429 7.63 15.97 12.14
CA LYS A 429 8.23 17.15 12.79
C LYS A 429 9.03 18.05 11.86
N LYS A 430 8.57 19.31 11.70
CA LYS A 430 9.52 20.43 11.49
C LYS A 430 10.54 20.31 12.61
N VAL A 431 11.73 19.78 12.30
CA VAL A 431 12.84 19.74 13.24
C VAL A 431 13.08 21.19 13.60
N ARG A 432 12.69 21.58 14.81
CA ARG A 432 13.09 22.86 15.36
C ARG A 432 14.60 22.74 15.46
N ARG A 433 15.34 23.38 14.53
CA ARG A 433 16.78 23.55 14.63
C ARG A 433 17.02 24.16 16.01
N GLN A 434 17.39 23.30 16.94
CA GLN A 434 17.73 23.71 18.28
C GLN A 434 19.15 24.22 18.13
N ASP A 435 19.32 25.54 18.21
CA ASP A 435 20.63 26.20 18.27
C ASP A 435 21.36 25.73 19.55
N SER A 436 21.88 24.52 19.51
CA SER A 436 22.67 23.90 20.56
C SER A 436 24.12 23.93 20.12
N VAL A 437 24.89 24.79 20.78
CA VAL A 437 26.26 25.19 20.46
C VAL A 437 27.30 24.05 20.61
N CYS A 438 26.92 22.82 20.97
CA CYS A 438 27.88 21.75 21.26
C CYS A 438 27.40 20.33 20.88
N ALA A 439 26.86 20.10 19.67
CA ALA A 439 26.63 18.74 19.17
C ALA A 439 27.71 18.32 18.15
N PRO A 440 28.11 17.03 18.11
CA PRO A 440 29.02 16.50 17.08
C PRO A 440 28.45 16.73 15.68
N PRO A 441 29.29 16.74 14.62
CA PRO A 441 28.84 17.12 13.29
C PRO A 441 27.64 16.26 12.89
N PRO A 442 26.53 16.89 12.44
CA PRO A 442 25.34 16.16 12.05
C PRO A 442 25.68 15.20 10.92
N ASP A 443 25.10 13.99 10.98
CA ASP A 443 25.07 13.10 9.82
C ASP A 443 24.54 13.90 8.62
N SER A 444 25.24 13.77 7.48
CA SER A 444 24.87 14.45 6.25
C SER A 444 23.38 14.20 5.95
N PRO A 445 22.59 15.25 5.63
CA PRO A 445 21.17 15.09 5.33
C PRO A 445 20.95 14.00 4.27
N SER A 446 20.06 13.04 4.55
CA SER A 446 19.79 11.88 3.69
C SER A 446 18.86 12.21 2.51
N GLY A 447 18.90 13.43 1.99
CA GLY A 447 18.00 13.89 0.93
C GLY A 447 18.52 15.15 0.24
N PRO A 448 17.88 15.54 -0.88
CA PRO A 448 18.31 16.69 -1.66
C PRO A 448 18.21 17.96 -0.81
N THR A 449 19.28 18.74 -0.81
CA THR A 449 19.33 20.02 -0.10
C THR A 449 19.16 21.19 -1.06
N LYS A 450 19.40 20.93 -2.34
CA LYS A 450 19.32 21.88 -3.43
C LYS A 450 18.43 21.33 -4.54
N GLN A 451 18.07 22.20 -5.45
CA GLN A 451 17.45 21.83 -6.71
C GLN A 451 17.98 22.70 -7.83
N LEU A 452 17.97 22.15 -9.04
CA LEU A 452 18.00 22.92 -10.26
C LEU A 452 16.56 23.29 -10.60
N ALA A 453 16.26 24.57 -10.76
CA ALA A 453 15.00 25.05 -11.28
C ALA A 453 15.18 25.46 -12.75
N VAL A 454 14.27 24.99 -13.58
CA VAL A 454 14.20 25.30 -15.01
C VAL A 454 12.99 26.22 -15.22
N VAL A 455 13.24 27.41 -15.75
CA VAL A 455 12.26 28.49 -15.80
C VAL A 455 12.20 29.08 -17.21
N ALA A 456 10.99 29.29 -17.71
CA ALA A 456 10.76 30.10 -18.90
C ALA A 456 10.59 31.57 -18.49
N ALA A 457 11.40 32.47 -19.05
CA ALA A 457 11.22 33.91 -18.91
C ALA A 457 10.77 34.53 -20.23
N PHE A 458 9.68 35.28 -20.19
CA PHE A 458 9.11 35.88 -21.40
C PHE A 458 8.48 37.23 -21.10
N ILE A 459 8.41 38.08 -22.12
CA ILE A 459 7.60 39.30 -22.10
C ILE A 459 6.30 38.97 -22.82
N PRO A 460 5.12 39.19 -22.23
CA PRO A 460 3.86 38.93 -22.93
C PRO A 460 3.82 39.60 -24.31
N SER A 461 3.51 38.83 -25.35
CA SER A 461 3.51 39.24 -26.77
C SER A 461 4.89 39.43 -27.42
N ALA A 462 6.00 39.12 -26.76
CA ALA A 462 7.30 39.06 -27.41
C ALA A 462 7.40 37.81 -28.29
N PRO A 463 8.19 37.87 -29.40
CA PRO A 463 8.36 36.75 -30.30
C PRO A 463 9.37 35.70 -29.80
N THR A 464 9.92 35.87 -28.59
CA THR A 464 10.96 35.01 -28.01
C THR A 464 10.78 34.86 -26.51
N MET A 465 11.27 33.75 -25.97
CA MET A 465 11.48 33.53 -24.54
C MET A 465 12.92 33.09 -24.25
N ASP A 466 13.32 33.19 -22.99
CA ASP A 466 14.58 32.68 -22.49
C ASP A 466 14.35 31.47 -21.56
N TRP A 467 15.06 30.38 -21.82
CA TRP A 467 15.21 29.29 -20.87
C TRP A 467 16.32 29.61 -19.87
N LEU A 468 15.96 29.60 -18.59
CA LEU A 468 16.82 29.96 -17.47
C LEU A 468 16.98 28.78 -16.52
N PHE A 469 18.21 28.59 -16.05
CA PHE A 469 18.58 27.52 -15.13
C PHE A 469 19.09 28.15 -13.84
N LEU A 470 18.53 27.80 -12.69
CA LEU A 470 18.90 28.38 -11.39
C LEU A 470 19.08 27.31 -10.33
N THR A 471 20.06 27.50 -9.44
CA THR A 471 20.14 26.67 -8.23
C THR A 471 19.32 27.29 -7.11
N ALA A 472 18.47 26.51 -6.45
CA ALA A 472 17.71 26.93 -5.28
C ALA A 472 17.88 25.95 -4.12
N ASP A 473 17.50 26.37 -2.93
CA ASP A 473 17.24 25.43 -1.84
C ASP A 473 16.06 24.53 -2.23
N TYR A 474 16.11 23.26 -1.87
CA TYR A 474 15.05 22.32 -2.22
C TYR A 474 13.68 22.80 -1.66
N GLN A 475 12.64 22.71 -2.48
CA GLN A 475 11.27 23.20 -2.22
C GLN A 475 11.16 24.72 -2.04
N LYS A 476 12.12 25.49 -2.56
CA LYS A 476 12.03 26.95 -2.63
C LYS A 476 11.96 27.40 -4.08
N GLY A 477 10.89 28.13 -4.42
CA GLY A 477 10.77 28.82 -5.70
C GLY A 477 11.91 29.82 -5.90
N VAL A 478 12.22 30.11 -7.16
CA VAL A 478 13.34 30.99 -7.53
C VAL A 478 12.98 32.45 -7.67
N ASP A 479 11.69 32.78 -7.73
CA ASP A 479 11.18 34.15 -7.81
C ASP A 479 11.89 34.95 -8.93
N CYS A 480 12.14 36.24 -8.74
CA CYS A 480 12.81 37.13 -9.68
C CYS A 480 14.35 37.17 -9.60
N ARG A 481 14.99 36.10 -9.11
CA ARG A 481 16.47 36.00 -9.02
C ARG A 481 17.20 36.14 -10.36
N GLU A 482 18.38 36.77 -10.39
CA GLU A 482 19.13 37.00 -11.65
C GLU A 482 20.44 36.22 -11.75
N ASP A 483 20.73 35.35 -10.79
CA ASP A 483 21.94 34.53 -10.72
C ASP A 483 21.80 33.21 -11.50
N PHE A 484 21.54 33.34 -12.80
CA PHE A 484 21.34 32.19 -13.70
C PHE A 484 22.65 31.43 -13.96
N LEU A 485 22.52 30.11 -14.06
CA LEU A 485 23.52 29.24 -14.66
C LEU A 485 23.54 29.50 -16.17
N ARG A 486 24.74 29.53 -16.74
CA ARG A 486 24.92 29.64 -18.20
C ARG A 486 24.91 28.24 -18.82
N PRO A 487 24.48 28.09 -20.08
CA PRO A 487 23.99 29.14 -20.99
C PRO A 487 22.52 29.55 -20.74
N VAL A 488 22.20 30.80 -21.08
CA VAL A 488 20.81 31.25 -21.29
C VAL A 488 20.46 30.98 -22.74
N ASP A 489 19.30 30.39 -23.00
CA ASP A 489 18.88 30.00 -24.35
C ASP A 489 17.63 30.76 -24.77
N THR A 490 17.79 31.65 -25.76
CA THR A 490 16.69 32.43 -26.31
C THR A 490 16.09 31.70 -27.50
N VAL A 491 14.84 31.28 -27.37
CA VAL A 491 14.11 30.54 -28.41
C VAL A 491 12.91 31.34 -28.93
N PRO A 492 12.47 31.14 -30.18
CA PRO A 492 11.22 31.70 -30.66
C PRO A 492 10.04 31.28 -29.78
N TRP A 493 9.24 32.24 -29.36
CA TRP A 493 8.00 31.99 -28.63
C TRP A 493 6.86 31.98 -29.63
N ASP A 494 6.24 30.82 -29.84
CA ASP A 494 5.15 30.67 -30.77
C ASP A 494 3.85 31.22 -30.16
N THR A 495 3.60 32.53 -30.35
CA THR A 495 2.33 33.16 -29.96
C THR A 495 1.18 32.83 -30.91
N SER A 496 1.39 32.05 -31.98
CA SER A 496 0.40 31.96 -33.07
C SER A 496 -0.88 31.21 -32.69
N GLY A 497 -0.88 30.47 -31.57
CA GLY A 497 -2.04 29.70 -31.11
C GLY A 497 -2.53 28.64 -32.11
N THR A 498 -1.75 28.33 -33.15
CA THR A 498 -2.15 27.38 -34.21
C THR A 498 -1.33 26.10 -34.24
N THR A 499 -0.29 26.00 -33.41
CA THR A 499 0.60 24.84 -33.28
C THR A 499 0.83 24.44 -31.82
N ALA A 500 -0.09 24.85 -30.94
CA ALA A 500 0.03 24.78 -29.50
C ALA A 500 -1.36 24.55 -28.85
N GLU A 501 -1.85 23.31 -28.89
CA GLU A 501 -2.67 22.82 -27.77
C GLU A 501 -1.78 22.44 -26.56
N ASP A 502 -0.45 22.52 -26.69
CA ASP A 502 0.54 22.35 -25.62
C ASP A 502 1.58 23.48 -25.53
N GLY A 503 1.98 24.13 -26.63
CA GLY A 503 2.67 25.45 -26.64
C GLY A 503 3.97 25.60 -25.84
N SER A 504 4.44 24.53 -25.23
CA SER A 504 5.62 24.47 -24.38
C SER A 504 6.69 23.77 -25.19
N THR A 505 7.52 24.55 -25.86
CA THR A 505 8.80 24.01 -26.36
C THR A 505 9.69 23.81 -25.14
N PHE A 506 9.61 22.64 -24.50
CA PHE A 506 10.54 22.27 -23.43
C PHE A 506 11.99 22.54 -23.87
N PRO A 507 12.92 22.83 -22.94
CA PRO A 507 14.30 23.13 -23.27
C PRO A 507 15.04 21.90 -23.83
N THR A 508 14.80 21.57 -25.10
CA THR A 508 15.32 20.36 -25.75
C THR A 508 16.83 20.43 -25.99
N GLY A 509 17.47 19.26 -26.07
CA GLY A 509 18.89 19.07 -26.30
C GLY A 509 19.70 18.96 -25.01
N THR A 510 21.01 19.19 -25.13
CA THR A 510 21.97 19.13 -24.01
C THR A 510 22.48 20.53 -23.70
N ARG A 511 22.54 20.92 -22.41
CA ARG A 511 23.10 22.19 -21.94
C ARG A 511 24.18 21.92 -20.90
N ASP A 512 25.40 22.36 -21.19
CA ASP A 512 26.50 22.38 -20.22
C ASP A 512 26.24 23.49 -19.21
N LEU A 513 25.80 23.13 -18.01
CA LEU A 513 25.51 24.10 -16.96
C LEU A 513 26.80 24.46 -16.23
N ASP A 514 26.92 25.73 -15.80
CA ASP A 514 27.97 26.16 -14.86
C ASP A 514 27.63 25.69 -13.42
N LEU A 515 27.36 24.39 -13.27
CA LEU A 515 26.94 23.72 -12.05
C LEU A 515 27.85 22.52 -11.80
N GLU A 516 28.38 22.43 -10.58
CA GLU A 516 29.19 21.33 -10.11
C GLU A 516 28.53 20.69 -8.89
N ILE A 517 28.25 19.39 -8.97
CA ILE A 517 27.70 18.59 -7.88
C ILE A 517 28.70 17.48 -7.60
N ASP A 518 29.12 17.36 -6.34
CA ASP A 518 30.11 16.36 -5.89
C ASP A 518 31.42 16.36 -6.71
N GLY A 519 31.87 17.54 -7.14
CA GLY A 519 33.09 17.67 -7.94
C GLY A 519 32.91 17.41 -9.44
N GLN A 520 31.70 17.10 -9.90
CA GLN A 520 31.38 16.76 -11.29
C GLN A 520 30.59 17.86 -11.96
N LYS A 521 31.02 18.24 -13.16
CA LYS A 521 30.26 19.18 -14.01
C LYS A 521 28.97 18.54 -14.46
N CYS A 522 27.91 19.32 -14.43
CA CYS A 522 26.57 18.86 -14.73
C CYS A 522 26.06 19.35 -16.09
N GLN A 523 25.31 18.47 -16.77
CA GLN A 523 24.62 18.78 -18.02
C GLN A 523 23.13 18.56 -17.85
N TYR A 524 22.29 19.52 -18.23
CA TYR A 524 20.86 19.28 -18.37
C TYR A 524 20.58 18.67 -19.75
N LYS A 525 19.78 17.62 -19.79
CA LYS A 525 19.38 16.93 -21.03
C LYS A 525 17.87 16.72 -21.04
N ASN A 526 17.23 17.05 -22.16
CA ASN A 526 15.79 16.88 -22.37
C ASN A 526 15.56 16.61 -23.87
N ASP A 527 14.73 15.64 -24.21
CA ASP A 527 14.44 15.25 -25.61
C ASP A 527 13.19 15.95 -26.19
N GLY A 528 12.39 16.58 -25.34
CA GLY A 528 11.15 17.28 -25.66
C GLY A 528 9.89 16.55 -25.20
N ASP A 529 10.02 15.32 -24.71
CA ASP A 529 8.87 14.48 -24.35
C ASP A 529 8.68 14.35 -22.82
N ASP A 530 9.68 14.76 -22.02
CA ASP A 530 9.64 14.69 -20.55
C ASP A 530 10.32 15.90 -19.85
N PRO A 531 10.29 16.01 -18.50
CA PRO A 531 10.97 17.07 -17.74
C PRO A 531 12.51 17.12 -17.87
N GLY A 532 13.12 16.10 -18.46
CA GLY A 532 14.56 15.93 -18.59
C GLY A 532 15.27 15.43 -17.33
N ALA A 533 16.60 15.48 -17.36
CA ALA A 533 17.44 15.08 -16.24
C ALA A 533 18.76 15.88 -16.20
N LEU A 534 19.33 16.00 -15.01
CA LEU A 534 20.66 16.54 -14.77
C LEU A 534 21.69 15.39 -14.69
N TRP A 535 22.73 15.48 -15.50
CA TRP A 535 23.80 14.48 -15.64
C TRP A 535 25.10 15.04 -15.09
N CYS A 536 25.56 14.56 -13.94
CA CYS A 536 26.79 14.99 -13.29
C CYS A 536 27.79 13.82 -13.24
N GLY A 537 28.56 13.64 -14.31
CA GLY A 537 29.36 12.43 -14.51
C GLY A 537 28.48 11.21 -14.78
N GLU A 538 28.59 10.17 -13.95
CA GLU A 538 27.74 8.96 -14.02
C GLU A 538 26.43 9.10 -13.24
N ARG A 539 26.31 10.12 -12.36
CA ARG A 539 25.09 10.36 -11.57
C ARG A 539 24.04 11.04 -12.44
N VAL A 540 22.86 10.44 -12.50
CA VAL A 540 21.67 10.99 -13.17
C VAL A 540 20.68 11.42 -12.11
N ILE A 541 20.16 12.63 -12.26
CA ILE A 541 19.20 13.25 -11.33
C ILE A 541 17.97 13.63 -12.15
N ALA A 542 16.90 12.86 -11.99
CA ALA A 542 15.65 13.09 -12.70
C ALA A 542 15.06 14.46 -12.35
N CYS A 543 14.50 15.13 -13.34
CA CYS A 543 13.68 16.30 -13.12
C CYS A 543 12.20 15.90 -13.07
N MET A 544 11.37 16.75 -12.49
CA MET A 544 9.92 16.62 -12.43
C MET A 544 9.29 17.98 -12.67
N ASP A 545 7.99 17.99 -12.95
CA ASP A 545 7.21 19.24 -13.03
C ASP A 545 7.38 20.06 -11.75
N ASP A 546 7.51 21.38 -11.90
CA ASP A 546 7.57 22.26 -10.74
C ASP A 546 6.24 22.18 -9.97
N PRO A 547 6.24 21.89 -8.66
CA PRO A 547 5.02 21.79 -7.86
C PRO A 547 4.15 23.06 -7.84
N ALA A 548 4.68 24.19 -8.31
CA ALA A 548 3.91 25.41 -8.50
C ALA A 548 3.02 25.39 -9.75
N ASP A 549 3.28 24.51 -10.73
CA ASP A 549 2.36 24.21 -11.83
C ASP A 549 1.29 23.21 -11.35
N LYS A 550 0.07 23.72 -11.10
CA LYS A 550 -1.00 22.92 -10.50
C LYS A 550 -1.57 21.85 -11.44
N ASP A 551 -1.42 22.05 -12.74
CA ASP A 551 -1.79 21.06 -13.76
C ASP A 551 -0.96 21.35 -15.03
N PRO A 552 0.15 20.62 -15.23
CA PRO A 552 1.03 20.80 -16.39
C PRO A 552 0.31 20.68 -17.74
N ASN A 553 -0.75 19.86 -17.81
CA ASN A 553 -1.48 19.57 -19.04
C ASN A 553 -2.60 20.58 -19.34
N ASP A 554 -2.97 21.43 -18.37
CA ASP A 554 -3.95 22.49 -18.56
C ASP A 554 -3.27 23.86 -18.69
N SER A 555 -3.26 24.39 -19.91
CA SER A 555 -2.72 25.74 -20.21
C SER A 555 -3.44 26.87 -19.46
N SER A 556 -4.65 26.63 -18.94
CA SER A 556 -5.43 27.59 -18.15
C SER A 556 -5.20 27.49 -16.65
N ALA A 557 -4.52 26.44 -16.18
CA ALA A 557 -4.19 26.25 -14.78
C ALA A 557 -3.17 27.30 -14.30
N ASP A 558 -3.15 27.51 -12.98
CA ASP A 558 -2.17 28.37 -12.34
C ASP A 558 -0.77 27.75 -12.44
N LYS A 559 0.05 28.35 -13.30
CA LYS A 559 1.43 27.93 -13.60
C LYS A 559 2.47 28.42 -12.58
N GLY A 560 2.04 29.05 -11.48
CA GLY A 560 2.96 29.55 -10.46
C GLY A 560 3.81 30.74 -10.92
N ASN A 561 3.31 31.52 -11.88
CA ASN A 561 4.05 32.60 -12.55
C ASN A 561 4.47 33.72 -11.58
N TYR A 562 5.71 34.21 -11.74
CA TYR A 562 6.26 35.38 -11.05
C TYR A 562 6.28 36.60 -11.98
N GLN A 563 5.87 37.77 -11.48
CA GLN A 563 6.01 39.04 -12.21
C GLN A 563 7.30 39.75 -11.79
N CYS A 564 8.24 39.89 -12.73
CA CYS A 564 9.60 40.35 -12.47
C CYS A 564 9.91 41.63 -13.26
N GLY A 565 9.15 42.68 -12.98
CA GLY A 565 9.20 43.92 -13.77
C GLY A 565 8.52 43.73 -15.12
N ASP A 566 9.27 43.91 -16.20
CA ASP A 566 8.74 43.86 -17.58
C ASP A 566 8.60 42.42 -18.12
N TYR A 567 9.17 41.43 -17.43
CA TYR A 567 9.10 40.02 -17.81
C TYR A 567 8.33 39.19 -16.79
N THR A 568 7.68 38.15 -17.28
CA THR A 568 7.04 37.09 -16.49
C THR A 568 7.94 35.86 -16.48
N ARG A 569 7.99 35.17 -15.34
CA ARG A 569 8.70 33.91 -15.20
C ARG A 569 7.75 32.80 -14.84
N GLN A 570 7.82 31.72 -15.59
CA GLN A 570 7.06 30.51 -15.34
C GLN A 570 8.02 29.42 -14.86
N PRO A 571 7.91 28.95 -13.62
CA PRO A 571 8.60 27.74 -13.21
C PRO A 571 8.04 26.56 -14.02
N VAL A 572 8.93 25.69 -14.52
CA VAL A 572 8.53 24.57 -15.39
C VAL A 572 8.96 23.25 -14.78
N PHE A 573 10.26 23.08 -14.49
CA PHE A 573 10.79 21.83 -13.94
C PHE A 573 11.72 22.05 -12.75
N VAL A 574 11.84 21.02 -11.91
CA VAL A 574 12.81 20.97 -10.81
C VAL A 574 13.57 19.64 -10.81
N CYS A 575 14.89 19.70 -10.58
CA CYS A 575 15.75 18.52 -10.45
C CYS A 575 16.44 18.54 -9.06
N PRO A 576 15.94 17.81 -8.05
CA PRO A 576 16.46 17.86 -6.68
C PRO A 576 17.79 17.11 -6.53
N TYR A 577 18.79 17.71 -5.88
CA TYR A 577 20.13 17.11 -5.75
C TYR A 577 20.82 17.24 -4.40
#